data_AF-T1E8Q2-F1
#
_entry.id   AF-T1E8Q2-F1
#
_cell.length_a   1.000
_cell.length_b   1.000
_cell.length_c   1.000
_cell.angle_alpha   90.00
_cell.angle_beta   90.00
_cell.angle_gamma   90.00
#
_symmetry.space_group_name_H-M   'P 1'
#
loop_
_entity.id
_entity.type
_entity.pdbx_description
1 polymer ?
#
loop_
_entity_poly.entity_id
_entity_poly.type
_entity_poly.pdbx_seq_one_letter_code
_entity_poly.pdbx_strand_id
1 'polypeptide(L)'
;MRVPLANNLVLIGGSCMAPGMMARLKSELLALLNTDLYKDRLFVQTFKFHKTPSEPNYTAWLGGSVYGTTDVVLTKSITRDAYIKNPIIPDFTNYEEGRQQAHRG
;
A
#
# COMPACT_ATOMS: atom_id res chain seq x y z
N MET A 1 -0.12 -13.26 10.00
CA MET A 1 0.38 -11.99 9.41
C MET A 1 0.31 -10.77 10.33
N ARG A 2 -0.50 -10.72 11.40
CA ARG A 2 -0.66 -9.51 12.25
C ARG A 2 0.64 -8.95 12.83
N VAL A 3 1.44 -9.78 13.51
CA VAL A 3 2.71 -9.38 14.11
C VAL A 3 3.75 -8.93 13.07
N PRO A 4 3.93 -9.63 11.93
CA PRO A 4 4.77 -9.12 10.84
C PRO A 4 4.36 -7.74 10.33
N LEU A 5 3.07 -7.49 10.12
CA LEU A 5 2.59 -6.19 9.63
C LEU A 5 2.78 -5.06 10.66
N ALA A 6 2.52 -5.34 11.94
CA ALA A 6 2.76 -4.37 13.01
C ALA A 6 4.25 -3.98 13.14
N ASN A 7 5.15 -4.90 12.79
CA ASN A 7 6.59 -4.67 12.76
C ASN A 7 7.09 -4.06 11.44
N ASN A 8 6.21 -3.76 10.49
CA ASN A 8 6.58 -3.21 9.19
C ASN A 8 5.63 -2.08 8.77
N LEU A 9 5.47 -1.08 9.64
CA LEU A 9 4.67 0.10 9.34
C LEU A 9 5.47 1.10 8.52
N VAL A 10 4.86 1.61 7.45
CA VAL A 10 5.40 2.68 6.61
C VAL A 10 4.37 3.80 6.59
N LEU A 11 4.78 5.03 6.91
CA LEU A 11 3.93 6.21 6.90
C LEU A 11 4.27 7.08 5.69
N ILE A 12 3.27 7.33 4.84
CA ILE A 12 3.40 8.16 3.64
C ILE A 12 2.25 9.18 3.56
N GLY A 13 2.34 10.13 2.64
CA GLY A 13 1.37 11.21 2.46
C GLY A 13 1.76 12.48 3.24
N GLY A 14 1.21 13.62 2.80
CA GLY A 14 1.57 14.94 3.33
C GLY A 14 1.34 15.09 4.83
N SER A 15 0.24 14.56 5.35
CA SER A 15 -0.10 14.66 6.78
C SER A 15 0.94 13.99 7.71
N CYS A 16 1.66 12.99 7.22
CA CYS A 16 2.71 12.31 7.99
C CYS A 16 3.95 13.19 8.23
N MET A 17 4.07 14.33 7.53
CA MET A 17 5.16 15.28 7.71
C MET A 17 4.95 16.25 8.88
N ALA A 18 3.77 16.23 9.52
CA ALA A 18 3.52 17.05 10.70
C ALA A 18 4.53 16.70 11.82
N PRO A 19 5.15 17.71 12.47
CA PRO A 19 6.12 17.46 13.54
C PRO A 19 5.54 16.58 14.65
N GLY A 20 6.28 15.54 15.05
CA GLY A 20 5.86 14.62 16.11
C GLY A 20 4.76 13.62 15.73
N MET A 21 4.27 13.62 14.49
CA MET A 21 3.17 12.75 14.06
C MET A 21 3.45 11.26 14.30
N MET A 22 4.63 10.76 13.88
CA MET A 22 5.00 9.35 14.09
C MET A 22 5.06 8.98 15.58
N ALA A 23 5.62 9.86 16.43
CA ALA A 23 5.71 9.63 17.86
C ALA A 23 4.32 9.57 18.50
N ARG A 24 3.42 10.48 18.12
CA ARG A 24 2.04 10.48 18.60
C ARG A 24 1.30 9.21 18.18
N LEU A 25 1.37 8.82 16.91
CA LEU A 25 0.72 7.59 16.42
C LEU A 25 1.21 6.35 17.15
N LYS A 26 2.53 6.23 17.37
CA LYS A 26 3.08 5.11 18.12
C LYS A 26 2.51 5.04 19.53
N SER A 27 2.41 6.19 20.21
CA SER A 27 1.82 6.27 21.55
C SER A 27 0.34 5.84 21.55
N GLU A 28 -0.45 6.30 20.59
CA GLU A 28 -1.86 5.93 20.47
C GLU A 28 -2.05 4.44 20.18
N LEU A 29 -1.26 3.86 19.28
CA LEU A 29 -1.31 2.43 18.98
C LEU A 29 -0.98 1.58 20.21
N LEU A 30 0.03 1.98 21.01
CA LEU A 30 0.36 1.30 22.25
C LEU A 30 -0.72 1.45 23.32
N ALA A 31 -1.36 2.62 23.41
CA ALA A 31 -2.50 2.83 24.32
C ALA A 31 -3.70 1.94 23.91
N LEU A 32 -4.01 1.87 22.61
CA LEU A 32 -5.10 1.05 22.07
C LEU A 32 -4.93 -0.43 22.37
N LEU A 33 -3.71 -0.96 22.40
CA LEU A 33 -3.46 -2.37 22.76
C LEU A 33 -3.97 -2.73 24.15
N ASN A 34 -4.10 -1.76 25.07
CA ASN A 34 -4.59 -2.01 26.43
C ASN A 34 -6.12 -1.87 26.56
N THR A 35 -6.81 -1.48 25.49
CA THR A 35 -8.28 -1.35 25.50
C THR A 35 -8.96 -2.72 25.42
N ASP A 36 -10.18 -2.82 25.96
CA ASP A 36 -10.98 -4.05 25.93
C ASP A 36 -11.22 -4.59 24.51
N LEU A 37 -11.23 -3.71 23.51
CA LEU A 37 -11.39 -4.09 22.12
C LEU A 37 -10.20 -4.91 21.58
N TYR A 38 -8.98 -4.66 22.08
CA TYR A 38 -7.75 -5.12 21.43
C TYR A 38 -6.84 -5.98 22.32
N LYS A 39 -6.90 -5.82 23.65
CA LYS A 39 -6.00 -6.46 24.62
C LYS A 39 -5.91 -7.99 24.47
N ASP A 40 -7.04 -8.65 24.18
CA ASP A 40 -7.13 -10.10 24.04
C ASP A 40 -7.26 -10.57 22.57
N ARG A 41 -6.98 -9.69 21.59
CA ARG A 41 -7.22 -9.98 20.16
C ARG A 41 -6.01 -9.78 19.26
N LEU A 42 -5.22 -8.73 19.48
CA LEU A 42 -4.13 -8.34 18.58
C LEU A 42 -2.83 -9.08 18.90
N PHE A 43 -2.52 -9.30 20.18
CA PHE A 43 -1.29 -9.95 20.67
C PHE A 43 0.00 -9.36 20.05
N VAL A 44 -0.04 -8.07 19.70
CA VAL A 44 1.10 -7.30 19.21
C VAL A 44 1.80 -6.66 20.39
N GLN A 45 3.12 -6.79 20.49
CA GLN A 45 3.90 -6.19 21.57
C GLN A 45 4.64 -4.92 21.13
N THR A 46 4.93 -4.81 19.83
CA THR A 46 5.75 -3.74 19.29
C THR A 46 5.23 -3.27 17.94
N PHE A 47 5.34 -1.96 17.73
CA PHE A 47 5.11 -1.32 16.43
C PHE A 47 6.42 -0.73 15.95
N LYS A 48 6.87 -1.15 14.76
CA LYS A 48 8.11 -0.65 14.15
C LYS A 48 7.77 0.14 12.89
N PHE A 49 8.28 1.36 12.85
CA PHE A 49 8.11 2.30 11.74
C PHE A 49 9.40 2.34 10.95
N HIS A 50 9.31 2.10 9.64
CA HIS A 50 10.46 2.13 8.74
C HIS A 50 10.49 3.44 7.97
N LYS A 51 11.69 4.01 7.84
CA LYS A 51 11.90 5.22 7.06
C LYS A 51 11.96 4.87 5.58
N THR A 52 11.27 5.66 4.78
CA THR A 52 11.27 5.58 3.32
C THR A 52 12.52 6.24 2.74
N PRO A 53 12.95 5.88 1.52
CA PRO A 53 14.11 6.51 0.86
C PRO A 53 13.85 7.97 0.43
N SER A 54 12.60 8.42 0.49
CA SER A 54 12.13 9.76 0.15
C SER A 54 11.27 10.36 1.26
N GLU A 55 10.94 11.65 1.14
CA GLU A 55 9.96 12.27 2.03
C GLU A 55 8.57 11.62 1.90
N PRO A 56 7.79 11.56 3.00
CA PRO A 56 6.50 10.88 3.02
C PRO A 56 5.52 11.34 1.93
N ASN A 57 5.48 12.63 1.61
CA ASN A 57 4.53 13.23 0.68
C ASN A 57 4.67 12.76 -0.77
N TYR A 58 5.86 12.35 -1.21
CA TYR A 58 6.09 11.85 -2.57
C TYR A 58 6.61 10.41 -2.63
N THR A 59 6.62 9.68 -1.50
CA THR A 59 7.07 8.29 -1.45
C THR A 59 6.28 7.38 -2.41
N ALA A 60 4.96 7.55 -2.51
CA ALA A 60 4.14 6.77 -3.44
C ALA A 60 4.56 7.00 -4.90
N TRP A 61 4.89 8.24 -5.26
CA TRP A 61 5.32 8.60 -6.61
C TRP A 61 6.67 7.96 -6.95
N LEU A 62 7.64 8.02 -6.03
CA LEU A 62 8.91 7.30 -6.18
C LEU A 62 8.69 5.79 -6.36
N GLY A 63 7.75 5.20 -5.60
CA GLY A 63 7.37 3.79 -5.76
C GLY A 63 6.84 3.49 -7.17
N GLY A 64 6.03 4.37 -7.73
CA GLY A 64 5.57 4.29 -9.12
C GLY A 64 6.71 4.38 -10.14
N SER A 65 7.67 5.29 -9.93
CA SER A 65 8.86 5.39 -10.77
C SER A 65 9.71 4.12 -10.74
N VAL A 66 9.96 3.57 -9.54
CA VAL A 66 10.70 2.30 -9.39
C VAL A 66 9.93 1.16 -10.05
N TYR A 67 8.62 1.05 -9.83
CA TYR A 67 7.78 0.04 -10.47
C TYR A 67 7.83 0.12 -12.00
N GLY A 68 7.79 1.33 -12.56
CA GLY A 68 7.88 1.57 -14.00
C GLY A 68 9.22 1.15 -14.63
N THR A 69 10.28 0.99 -13.83
CA THR A 69 11.57 0.44 -14.29
C THR A 69 11.64 -1.08 -14.26
N THR A 70 10.62 -1.77 -13.75
CA THR A 70 10.58 -3.25 -13.70
C THR A 70 9.77 -3.82 -14.86
N ASP A 71 10.07 -5.06 -15.27
CA ASP A 71 9.30 -5.78 -16.30
C ASP A 71 7.84 -6.08 -15.89
N VAL A 72 7.51 -5.89 -14.61
CA VAL A 72 6.14 -6.06 -14.11
C VAL A 72 5.20 -5.06 -14.80
N VAL A 73 5.66 -3.84 -15.11
CA VAL A 73 4.85 -2.86 -15.82
C VAL A 73 4.44 -3.36 -17.21
N LEU A 74 5.32 -4.10 -17.89
CA LEU A 74 5.05 -4.64 -19.23
C LEU A 74 3.99 -5.75 -19.21
N THR A 75 3.98 -6.56 -18.15
CA THR A 75 3.06 -7.71 -18.02
C THR A 75 1.73 -7.36 -17.33
N LYS A 76 1.66 -6.24 -16.62
CA LYS A 76 0.48 -5.84 -15.84
C LYS A 76 -0.25 -4.62 -16.39
N SER A 77 0.37 -3.84 -17.27
CA SER A 77 -0.29 -2.70 -17.92
C SER A 77 -1.16 -3.13 -19.09
N ILE A 78 -2.12 -2.28 -19.45
CA ILE A 78 -3.00 -2.48 -20.60
C ILE A 78 -2.42 -1.68 -21.77
N THR A 79 -2.24 -2.35 -22.91
CA THR A 79 -1.77 -1.71 -24.12
C THR A 79 -2.88 -0.86 -24.75
N ARG A 80 -2.48 0.10 -25.58
CA ARG A 80 -3.44 0.91 -26.36
C ARG A 80 -4.38 0.02 -27.18
N ASP A 81 -3.84 -0.98 -27.87
CA ASP A 81 -4.64 -1.84 -28.76
C ASP A 81 -5.62 -2.71 -27.98
N ALA A 82 -5.23 -3.21 -26.80
CA ALA A 82 -6.14 -3.94 -25.92
C ALA A 82 -7.29 -3.04 -25.43
N TYR A 83 -7.00 -1.78 -25.08
CA TYR A 83 -8.02 -0.81 -24.69
C TYR A 83 -8.95 -0.42 -25.86
N ILE A 84 -8.44 -0.29 -27.08
CA ILE A 84 -9.28 -0.02 -28.26
C ILE A 84 -10.26 -1.17 -28.52
N LYS A 85 -9.82 -2.43 -28.33
CA LYS A 85 -10.68 -3.62 -28.46
C LYS A 85 -11.72 -3.70 -27.33
N ASN A 86 -11.35 -3.32 -26.11
CA ASN A 86 -12.23 -3.30 -24.94
C ASN A 86 -11.96 -2.04 -24.10
N PRO A 87 -12.77 -0.97 -24.22
CA PRO A 87 -12.50 0.35 -23.64
C PRO A 87 -12.84 0.41 -22.13
N ILE A 88 -12.47 -0.63 -21.39
CA ILE A 88 -12.66 -0.77 -19.96
C ILE A 88 -11.32 -1.14 -19.34
N ILE A 89 -10.84 -0.31 -18.42
CA ILE A 89 -9.73 -0.67 -17.55
C ILE A 89 -10.34 -1.44 -16.38
N PRO A 90 -9.94 -2.71 -16.14
CA PRO A 90 -10.46 -3.50 -15.04
C PRO A 90 -10.11 -2.82 -13.71
N ASP A 91 -11.10 -2.70 -12.85
CA ASP A 91 -10.92 -2.28 -11.47
C ASP A 91 -10.70 -3.51 -10.57
N PHE A 92 -10.63 -3.28 -9.26
CA PHE A 92 -10.41 -4.35 -8.30
C PHE A 92 -11.51 -5.43 -8.30
N THR A 93 -12.75 -5.06 -8.65
CA THR A 93 -13.92 -5.95 -8.55
C THR A 93 -14.06 -6.90 -9.74
N ASN A 94 -13.53 -6.51 -10.91
CA ASN A 94 -13.61 -7.29 -12.15
C ASN A 94 -12.23 -7.61 -12.76
N TYR A 95 -11.18 -7.54 -11.94
CA TYR A 95 -9.77 -7.62 -12.38
C TYR A 95 -9.45 -8.89 -13.19
N GLU A 96 -9.92 -10.05 -12.73
CA GLU A 96 -9.65 -11.34 -13.39
C GLU A 96 -10.46 -11.50 -14.69
N GLU A 97 -11.69 -11.00 -14.72
CA GLU A 97 -12.57 -11.05 -15.90
C GLU A 97 -12.06 -10.14 -17.02
N GLY A 98 -11.65 -8.92 -16.66
CA GLY A 98 -11.12 -7.95 -17.60
C GLY A 98 -9.76 -8.32 -18.18
N ARG A 99 -8.90 -9.02 -17.41
CA ARG A 99 -7.59 -9.49 -17.89
C ARG A 99 -7.71 -10.63 -18.90
N GLN A 100 -8.65 -11.56 -18.72
CA GLN A 100 -8.86 -12.68 -19.65
C GLN A 100 -9.34 -12.22 -21.04
N GLN A 101 -10.11 -11.14 -21.09
CA GLN A 101 -10.58 -10.56 -22.35
C GLN A 101 -9.45 -9.90 -23.15
N ALA A 102 -8.45 -9.32 -22.48
CA ALA A 102 -7.30 -8.67 -23.13
C ALA A 102 -6.32 -9.65 -23.80
N HIS A 103 -6.26 -10.91 -23.36
CA HIS A 103 -5.36 -11.95 -23.91
C HIS A 103 -5.98 -12.84 -25.01
N ARG A 104 -7.28 -12.71 -25.31
CA ARG A 104 -8.02 -13.57 -26.25
C ARG A 104 -8.14 -13.00 -27.67
N GLY A 105 -7.28 -12.06 -28.08
CA GLY A 105 -7.37 -11.44 -29.40
C GLY A 105 -6.05 -11.02 -29.99
#